data_AF-A0A7W6HFU5-F1
#
_entry.id   AF-A0A7W6HFU5-F1
#
_cell.length_a   1.000
_cell.length_b   1.000
_cell.length_c   1.000
_cell.angle_alpha   90.00
_cell.angle_beta   90.00
_cell.angle_gamma   90.00
#
_symmetry.space_group_name_H-M   'P 1'
#
loop_
_entity.id
_entity.type
_entity.pdbx_description
1 polymer ?
#
loop_
_entity_poly.entity_id
_entity_poly.type
_entity_poly.pdbx_seq_one_letter_code
_entity_poly.pdbx_strand_id
1 'polypeptide(L)'
;MAMIDDRRIRACCRHIIRLRHERMIDRAIARAAAHAAQDTAFRPSTYRPTLRRTLLRIAAVFKLHPNDIVGGGRHRQVAFARHAFMYWARRLTGKSLPQIGRFCGDRDHTTVLHSVRIYPSKRREMGRYVRSIA
;
A
#
# COMPACT_ATOMS: atom_id res chain seq x y z
N MET A 1 3.68 -5.45 25.88
CA MET A 1 2.73 -4.50 25.24
C MET A 1 3.20 -4.21 23.83
N ALA A 2 2.54 -4.79 22.83
CA ALA A 2 3.08 -4.94 21.47
C ALA A 2 3.17 -3.62 20.69
N MET A 3 4.40 -3.10 20.59
CA MET A 3 4.77 -2.10 19.59
C MET A 3 4.53 -2.69 18.20
N ILE A 4 3.60 -2.10 17.43
CA ILE A 4 3.46 -2.40 16.00
C ILE A 4 4.66 -1.78 15.28
N ASP A 5 5.69 -2.61 15.16
CA ASP A 5 7.02 -2.35 14.64
C ASP A 5 7.05 -1.54 13.33
N ASP A 6 7.50 -0.30 13.46
CA ASP A 6 7.68 0.70 12.38
C ASP A 6 8.86 0.33 11.46
N ARG A 7 9.68 -0.68 11.82
CA ARG A 7 10.81 -1.16 11.00
C ARG A 7 10.37 -1.90 9.74
N ARG A 8 9.23 -2.62 9.76
CA ARG A 8 8.73 -3.38 8.59
C ARG A 8 8.22 -2.48 7.46
N ILE A 9 7.65 -1.32 7.80
CA ILE A 9 7.18 -0.33 6.80
C ILE A 9 8.36 0.45 6.22
N ARG A 10 9.38 0.78 7.03
CA ARG A 10 10.60 1.45 6.55
C ARG A 10 11.48 0.53 5.69
N ALA A 11 11.57 -0.77 5.99
CA ALA A 11 12.35 -1.74 5.21
C ALA A 11 11.79 -1.92 3.79
N CYS A 12 10.47 -2.00 3.64
CA CYS A 12 9.81 -2.17 2.35
C CYS A 12 9.94 -0.91 1.45
N CYS A 13 9.93 0.29 2.03
CA CYS A 13 10.09 1.52 1.26
C CYS A 13 11.55 1.88 0.92
N ARG A 14 12.54 1.48 1.73
CA ARG A 14 13.97 1.76 1.46
C ARG A 14 14.58 0.83 0.39
N HIS A 15 14.05 -0.40 0.27
CA HIS A 15 14.55 -1.42 -0.65
C HIS A 15 14.32 -1.09 -2.14
N ILE A 16 13.27 -0.31 -2.45
CA ILE A 16 12.85 0.00 -3.83
C ILE A 16 13.77 1.04 -4.51
N ILE A 17 14.54 1.83 -3.75
CA ILE A 17 15.32 2.97 -4.31
C ILE A 17 16.84 2.74 -4.28
N ARG A 18 17.37 1.82 -3.45
CA ARG A 18 18.84 1.70 -3.23
C ARG A 18 19.56 0.66 -4.11
N LEU A 19 18.87 -0.27 -4.75
CA LEU A 19 19.49 -1.42 -5.42
C LEU A 19 19.89 -1.17 -6.88
N ARG A 20 20.56 -0.05 -7.19
CA ARG A 20 21.15 0.16 -8.53
C ARG A 20 22.67 0.20 -8.57
N HIS A 21 23.42 0.38 -7.48
CA HIS A 21 24.84 0.74 -7.63
C HIS A 21 25.92 -0.32 -7.36
N GLU A 22 25.68 -1.49 -6.76
CA GLU A 22 26.80 -2.40 -6.42
C GLU A 22 26.62 -3.80 -7.01
N ARG A 23 26.55 -3.85 -8.35
CA ARG A 23 26.92 -5.06 -9.09
C ARG A 23 28.44 -5.22 -8.99
N MET A 24 28.97 -6.20 -8.25
CA MET A 24 30.15 -6.98 -8.69
C MET A 24 30.65 -8.06 -7.73
N ILE A 25 30.32 -8.02 -6.44
CA ILE A 25 30.85 -8.95 -5.42
C ILE A 25 29.58 -9.64 -4.84
N ASP A 26 29.12 -10.82 -5.24
CA ASP A 26 29.71 -12.12 -4.97
C ASP A 26 29.03 -13.18 -5.87
N ARG A 27 29.57 -13.42 -7.06
CA ARG A 27 29.21 -14.59 -7.88
C ARG A 27 29.52 -15.94 -7.18
N ALA A 28 30.15 -15.91 -6.00
CA ALA A 28 30.48 -17.07 -5.17
C ALA A 28 29.31 -17.59 -4.31
N ILE A 29 28.36 -16.74 -3.90
CA ILE A 29 27.19 -17.15 -3.08
C ILE A 29 26.15 -17.92 -3.93
N ALA A 30 26.21 -17.78 -5.26
CA ALA A 30 25.24 -18.31 -6.20
C ALA A 30 25.14 -19.85 -6.25
N ARG A 31 26.18 -20.60 -5.83
CA ARG A 31 26.14 -22.08 -5.84
C ARG A 31 25.51 -22.68 -4.58
N ALA A 32 25.65 -22.03 -3.43
CA ALA A 32 24.96 -22.44 -2.20
C ALA A 32 23.44 -22.12 -2.23
N ALA A 33 23.04 -21.15 -3.05
CA ALA A 33 21.64 -20.76 -3.23
C ALA A 33 20.78 -21.78 -4.00
N ALA A 34 21.39 -22.78 -4.67
CA ALA A 34 20.67 -23.75 -5.50
C ALA A 34 19.76 -24.71 -4.71
N HIS A 35 20.11 -25.05 -3.45
CA HIS A 35 19.24 -25.86 -2.59
C HIS A 35 18.25 -25.02 -1.75
N ALA A 36 18.50 -23.71 -1.58
CA ALA A 36 17.51 -22.75 -1.06
C ALA A 36 16.50 -22.29 -2.13
N ALA A 37 16.64 -22.79 -3.37
CA ALA A 37 15.89 -22.37 -4.55
C ALA A 37 14.38 -22.70 -4.51
N GLN A 38 13.93 -23.63 -3.67
CA GLN A 38 12.49 -23.93 -3.55
C GLN A 38 11.72 -22.86 -2.75
N ASP A 39 12.38 -22.13 -1.84
CA ASP A 39 11.79 -20.99 -1.11
C ASP A 39 12.08 -19.63 -1.78
N THR A 40 13.09 -19.57 -2.67
CA THR A 40 13.47 -18.37 -3.42
C THR A 40 12.87 -18.33 -4.83
N ALA A 41 11.68 -18.88 -5.01
CA ALA A 41 10.80 -18.43 -6.07
C ALA A 41 10.27 -17.00 -5.75
N PHE A 42 11.17 -16.03 -5.54
CA PHE A 42 10.91 -14.65 -5.91
C PHE A 42 10.86 -14.61 -7.45
N ARG A 43 9.83 -15.26 -7.99
CA ARG A 43 9.27 -14.88 -9.26
C ARG A 43 9.02 -13.40 -9.08
N PRO A 44 9.61 -12.50 -9.89
CA PRO A 44 9.17 -11.11 -9.90
C PRO A 44 7.70 -11.20 -10.28
N SER A 45 6.84 -11.24 -9.26
CA SER A 45 5.42 -11.10 -9.44
C SER A 45 5.35 -9.80 -10.20
N THR A 46 4.89 -9.86 -11.44
CA THR A 46 4.51 -8.68 -12.21
C THR A 46 3.34 -8.10 -11.43
N TYR A 47 3.67 -7.44 -10.33
CA TYR A 47 2.73 -7.02 -9.33
C TYR A 47 2.06 -5.82 -9.94
N ARG A 48 0.98 -6.10 -10.65
CA ARG A 48 0.15 -5.10 -11.29
C ARG A 48 -0.89 -4.68 -10.24
N PRO A 49 -0.69 -3.55 -9.54
CA PRO A 49 -1.65 -3.09 -8.56
C PRO A 49 -2.96 -2.77 -9.29
N THR A 50 -4.02 -3.49 -8.94
CA THR A 50 -5.39 -3.16 -9.35
C THR A 50 -6.13 -2.55 -8.16
N LEU A 51 -7.24 -1.85 -8.44
CA LEU A 51 -8.08 -1.28 -7.38
C LEU A 51 -8.56 -2.37 -6.42
N ARG A 52 -9.06 -3.48 -6.96
CA ARG A 52 -9.50 -4.66 -6.18
C ARG A 52 -8.38 -5.26 -5.33
N ARG A 53 -7.18 -5.46 -5.89
CA ARG A 53 -6.04 -5.99 -5.11
C ARG A 53 -5.60 -5.04 -4.01
N THR A 54 -5.63 -3.74 -4.27
CA THR A 54 -5.32 -2.72 -3.26
C THR A 54 -6.37 -2.73 -2.14
N LEU A 55 -7.65 -2.85 -2.49
CA LEU A 55 -8.76 -2.93 -1.53
C LEU A 55 -8.60 -4.11 -0.58
N LEU A 56 -8.38 -5.31 -1.14
CA LEU A 56 -8.20 -6.54 -0.36
C LEU A 56 -7.02 -6.44 0.61
N ARG A 57 -5.89 -5.84 0.18
CA ARG A 57 -4.75 -5.65 1.07
C ARG A 57 -5.03 -4.66 2.19
N ILE A 58 -5.70 -3.55 1.90
CA ILE A 58 -6.07 -2.56 2.91
C ILE A 58 -7.06 -3.19 3.90
N ALA A 59 -8.08 -3.90 3.41
CA ALA A 59 -9.02 -4.65 4.23
C ALA A 59 -8.30 -5.61 5.20
N ALA A 60 -7.32 -6.38 4.71
CA ALA A 60 -6.54 -7.28 5.54
C ALA A 60 -5.71 -6.55 6.62
N VAL A 61 -5.10 -5.40 6.29
CA VAL A 61 -4.31 -4.60 7.25
C VAL A 61 -5.19 -4.04 8.37
N PHE A 62 -6.39 -3.57 8.02
CA PHE A 62 -7.32 -2.97 8.98
C PHE A 62 -8.27 -3.98 9.63
N LYS A 63 -8.19 -5.26 9.25
CA LYS A 63 -9.12 -6.33 9.68
C LYS A 63 -10.58 -5.95 9.47
N LEU A 64 -10.89 -5.35 8.33
CA LEU A 64 -12.24 -4.93 7.93
C LEU A 64 -12.70 -5.74 6.72
N HIS A 65 -14.02 -5.85 6.52
CA HIS A 65 -14.54 -6.45 5.31
C HIS A 65 -14.37 -5.48 4.11
N PRO A 66 -14.01 -5.94 2.90
CA PRO A 66 -13.86 -5.07 1.73
C PRO A 66 -15.11 -4.24 1.42
N ASN A 67 -16.29 -4.82 1.67
CA ASN A 67 -17.57 -4.15 1.45
C ASN A 67 -17.78 -2.97 2.40
N ASP A 68 -17.20 -2.98 3.62
CA ASP A 68 -17.35 -1.87 4.56
C ASP A 68 -16.57 -0.64 4.09
N ILE A 69 -15.41 -0.88 3.46
CA ILE A 69 -14.54 0.17 2.93
C ILE A 69 -15.21 0.84 1.72
N VAL A 70 -15.82 0.06 0.83
CA VAL A 70 -16.56 0.57 -0.34
C VAL A 70 -17.90 1.19 0.08
N GLY A 71 -18.60 0.54 1.00
CA GLY A 71 -19.95 0.91 1.45
C GLY A 71 -20.03 2.15 2.33
N GLY A 72 -21.26 2.52 2.73
CA GLY A 72 -21.58 3.78 3.40
C GLY A 72 -21.15 3.93 4.87
N GLY A 73 -20.44 2.95 5.44
CA GLY A 73 -20.08 2.96 6.87
C GLY A 73 -19.33 4.22 7.29
N ARG A 74 -19.87 4.92 8.30
CA ARG A 74 -19.33 6.18 8.86
C ARG A 74 -18.47 5.97 10.11
N HIS A 75 -18.29 4.73 10.55
CA HIS A 75 -17.46 4.43 11.71
C HIS A 75 -16.02 4.96 11.50
N ARG A 76 -15.42 5.55 12.54
CA ARG A 76 -14.13 6.25 12.45
C ARG A 76 -13.02 5.38 11.85
N GLN A 77 -12.98 4.11 12.23
CA GLN A 77 -12.00 3.13 11.72
C GLN A 77 -12.22 2.84 10.22
N VAL A 78 -13.46 2.67 9.79
CA VAL A 78 -13.82 2.41 8.40
C VAL A 78 -13.53 3.62 7.52
N ALA A 79 -13.86 4.82 7.99
CA ALA A 79 -13.54 6.07 7.31
C ALA A 79 -12.03 6.25 7.12
N PHE A 80 -11.24 5.94 8.15
CA PHE A 80 -9.78 5.99 8.05
C PHE A 80 -9.22 4.96 7.05
N ALA A 81 -9.72 3.72 7.07
CA ALA A 81 -9.33 2.69 6.10
C ALA A 81 -9.70 3.08 4.66
N ARG A 82 -10.83 3.77 4.47
CA ARG A 82 -11.25 4.31 3.18
C ARG A 82 -10.33 5.43 2.68
N HIS A 83 -9.94 6.36 3.55
CA HIS A 83 -8.95 7.37 3.21
C HIS A 83 -7.61 6.74 2.81
N ALA A 84 -7.19 5.69 3.53
CA ALA A 84 -6.01 4.91 3.19
C ALA A 84 -6.15 4.28 1.80
N PHE A 85 -7.26 3.60 1.53
CA PHE A 85 -7.52 2.96 0.24
C PHE A 85 -7.42 3.97 -0.91
N MET A 86 -8.12 5.10 -0.83
CA MET A 86 -8.14 6.11 -1.90
C MET A 86 -6.74 6.70 -2.17
N TYR A 87 -5.98 6.98 -1.11
CA TYR A 87 -4.58 7.43 -1.22
C TYR A 87 -3.70 6.39 -1.93
N TRP A 88 -3.74 5.13 -1.51
CA TRP A 88 -2.91 4.07 -2.09
C TRP A 88 -3.36 3.69 -3.51
N ALA A 89 -4.67 3.69 -3.78
CA ALA A 89 -5.22 3.48 -5.12
C ALA A 89 -4.68 4.52 -6.09
N ARG A 90 -4.70 5.81 -5.72
CA ARG A 90 -4.16 6.90 -6.55
C ARG A 90 -2.66 6.73 -6.80
N ARG A 91 -1.90 6.35 -5.77
CA ARG A 91 -0.45 6.18 -5.85
C ARG A 91 0.00 5.00 -6.71
N LEU A 92 -0.71 3.88 -6.59
CA LEU A 92 -0.24 2.60 -7.14
C LEU A 92 -0.83 2.30 -8.52
N THR A 93 -2.09 2.66 -8.77
CA THR A 93 -2.83 2.17 -9.95
C THR A 93 -2.87 3.15 -11.12
N GLY A 94 -2.44 4.40 -10.93
CA GLY A 94 -2.50 5.44 -11.96
C GLY A 94 -3.91 5.84 -12.41
N LYS A 95 -4.97 5.30 -11.78
CA LYS A 95 -6.37 5.58 -12.10
C LYS A 95 -6.73 7.03 -11.81
N SER A 96 -7.71 7.56 -12.56
CA SER A 96 -8.21 8.91 -12.35
C SER A 96 -9.07 8.99 -11.09
N LEU A 97 -9.21 10.19 -10.52
CA LEU A 97 -10.06 10.44 -9.35
C LEU A 97 -11.51 9.95 -9.54
N PRO A 98 -12.21 10.24 -10.67
CA PRO A 98 -13.57 9.73 -10.87
C PRO A 98 -13.63 8.20 -10.99
N GLN A 99 -12.62 7.56 -11.60
CA GLN A 99 -12.58 6.08 -11.67
C GLN A 99 -12.44 5.43 -10.29
N ILE A 100 -11.65 6.04 -9.41
CA ILE A 100 -11.51 5.57 -8.01
C ILE A 100 -12.81 5.80 -7.24
N GLY A 101 -13.49 6.93 -7.47
CA GLY A 101 -14.78 7.25 -6.86
C GLY A 101 -15.88 6.26 -7.20
N ARG A 102 -16.02 5.93 -8.51
CA ARG A 102 -16.94 4.89 -9.01
C ARG A 102 -16.71 3.53 -8.35
N PHE A 103 -15.46 3.11 -8.23
CA PHE A 103 -15.12 1.86 -7.55
C PHE A 103 -15.48 1.84 -6.06
N CYS A 104 -15.51 3.01 -5.41
CA CYS A 104 -15.85 3.18 -3.99
C CYS A 104 -17.37 3.39 -3.75
N GLY A 105 -18.23 2.84 -4.60
CA GLY A 105 -19.69 3.00 -4.51
C GLY A 105 -20.15 4.36 -5.04
N ASP A 106 -19.70 4.71 -6.25
CA ASP A 106 -20.14 5.92 -6.97
C ASP A 106 -20.00 7.23 -6.19
N ARG A 107 -18.89 7.36 -5.46
CA ARG A 107 -18.57 8.60 -4.73
C ARG A 107 -18.03 9.67 -5.65
N ASP A 108 -18.32 10.92 -5.30
CA ASP A 108 -17.77 12.09 -5.97
C ASP A 108 -16.24 12.07 -5.96
N HIS A 109 -15.66 12.46 -7.10
CA HIS A 109 -14.21 12.59 -7.27
C HIS A 109 -13.58 13.59 -6.28
N THR A 110 -14.36 14.58 -5.81
CA THR A 110 -13.96 15.53 -4.77
C THR A 110 -13.76 14.84 -3.42
N THR A 111 -14.57 13.83 -3.09
CA THR A 111 -14.39 12.98 -1.89
C THR A 111 -13.09 12.20 -1.97
N VAL A 112 -12.73 11.70 -3.16
CA VAL A 112 -11.44 11.03 -3.38
C VAL A 112 -10.29 12.01 -3.20
N LEU A 113 -10.38 13.20 -3.79
CA LEU A 113 -9.37 14.26 -3.64
C LEU A 113 -9.16 14.65 -2.17
N HIS A 114 -10.25 14.87 -1.45
CA HIS A 114 -10.23 15.18 -0.02
C HIS A 114 -9.52 14.08 0.79
N SER A 115 -9.85 12.83 0.52
CA SER A 115 -9.24 11.66 1.16
C SER A 115 -7.74 11.56 0.92
N VAL A 116 -7.30 11.82 -0.32
CA VAL A 116 -5.87 11.82 -0.71
C VAL A 116 -5.08 12.90 0.05
N ARG A 117 -5.69 14.07 0.26
CA ARG A 117 -5.06 15.19 1.00
C ARG A 117 -5.00 14.94 2.51
N ILE A 118 -6.06 14.38 3.08
CA ILE A 118 -6.18 14.20 4.54
C ILE A 118 -5.39 13.01 5.07
N TYR A 119 -5.28 11.93 4.29
CA TYR A 119 -4.62 10.71 4.78
C TYR A 119 -3.18 10.93 5.27
N PRO A 120 -2.30 11.66 4.56
CA PRO A 120 -0.96 11.99 5.07
C PRO A 120 -0.99 12.77 6.39
N SER A 121 -1.90 13.74 6.54
CA SER A 121 -2.06 14.52 7.76
C SER A 121 -2.47 13.65 8.94
N LYS A 122 -3.48 12.80 8.78
CA LYS A 122 -3.91 11.84 9.81
C LYS A 122 -2.82 10.83 10.18
N ARG A 123 -1.97 10.47 9.21
CA ARG A 123 -0.81 9.59 9.46
C ARG A 123 0.26 10.29 10.29
N ARG A 124 0.52 11.59 10.02
CA ARG A 124 1.44 12.41 10.82
C ARG A 124 0.97 12.56 12.26
N GLU A 125 -0.32 12.78 12.49
CA GLU A 125 -0.92 12.80 13.84
C GLU A 125 -0.64 11.50 14.62
N MET A 126 -0.59 10.36 13.92
CA MET A 126 -0.25 9.05 14.49
C MET A 126 1.26 8.77 14.58
N GLY A 127 2.11 9.79 14.38
CA GLY A 127 3.58 9.65 14.40
C GLY A 127 4.16 8.89 13.21
N ARG A 128 3.37 8.62 12.15
CA ARG A 128 3.81 7.87 10.97
C ARG A 128 3.86 8.75 9.73
N TYR A 129 5.03 8.86 9.11
CA TYR A 129 5.16 9.64 7.88
C TYR A 129 4.71 8.88 6.64
N VAL A 130 3.98 9.57 5.75
CA VAL A 130 3.60 9.10 4.41
C VAL A 130 3.79 10.27 3.44
N ARG A 131 4.36 10.00 2.26
CA ARG A 131 4.62 11.02 1.23
C ARG A 131 3.30 11.67 0.76
N SER A 132 3.24 12.99 0.70
CA SER A 132 2.12 13.69 0.07
C SER A 132 2.14 13.47 -1.45
N ILE A 133 0.96 13.29 -2.06
CA ILE A 133 0.78 13.12 -3.52
C ILE A 133 -0.08 14.28 -4.06
N ALA A 134 0.05 15.46 -3.47
CA ALA A 134 -0.61 16.68 -3.95
C ALA A 134 -0.02 17.08 -5.30
#